data_AF-A0A2N9MMG3-F1
#
_entry.id   AF-A0A2N9MMG3-F1
#
_cell.length_a   1.000
_cell.length_b   1.000
_cell.length_c   1.000
_cell.angle_alpha   90.00
_cell.angle_beta   90.00
_cell.angle_gamma   90.00
#
_symmetry.space_group_name_H-M   'P 1'
#
loop_
_entity.id
_entity.type
_entity.pdbx_description
1 polymer ?
#
loop_
_entity_poly.entity_id
_entity_poly.type
_entity_poly.pdbx_seq_one_letter_code
_entity_poly.pdbx_strand_id
1 'polypeptide(L)'
;MSKEKRELLEKLKFELAFVEDGGYGRSVRTPHQATSPFQDSLTCLNFGDPLRTHPCAECVLMQYVPESSKGEDVPCHYIPLDRESRTIATLDAAEGEEALKRWLRHEIDRLEGEPVV
;
A
#
# COMPACT_ATOMS: atom_id res chain seq x y z
N MET A 1 6.67 19.80 8.08
CA MET A 1 6.51 18.39 7.65
C MET A 1 7.87 17.72 7.69
N SER A 2 8.00 16.59 8.39
CA SER A 2 9.27 15.85 8.46
C SER A 2 9.63 15.19 7.13
N LYS A 3 10.90 14.83 6.95
CA LYS A 3 11.38 14.08 5.78
C LYS A 3 10.61 12.76 5.60
N GLU A 4 10.37 12.04 6.69
CA GLU A 4 9.61 10.78 6.70
C GLU A 4 8.18 10.96 6.19
N LYS A 5 7.49 12.03 6.63
CA LYS A 5 6.13 12.35 6.14
C LYS A 5 6.12 12.65 4.66
N ARG A 6 7.14 13.36 4.16
CA ARG A 6 7.27 13.64 2.72
C ARG A 6 7.51 12.35 1.93
N GLU A 7 8.41 11.49 2.37
CA GLU A 7 8.67 10.19 1.73
C GLU A 7 7.42 9.30 1.73
N LEU A 8 6.67 9.29 2.82
CA LEU A 8 5.39 8.61 2.90
C LEU A 8 4.38 9.17 1.90
N LEU A 9 4.19 10.49 1.89
CA LEU A 9 3.24 11.15 0.98
C LEU A 9 3.55 10.84 -0.49
N GLU A 10 4.83 10.93 -0.90
CA GLU A 10 5.24 10.61 -2.28
C GLU A 10 4.97 9.14 -2.61
N LYS A 11 5.22 8.21 -1.68
CA LYS A 11 4.91 6.78 -1.86
C LYS A 11 3.41 6.52 -2.00
N LEU A 12 2.58 7.14 -1.16
CA LEU A 12 1.12 6.98 -1.25
C LEU A 12 0.55 7.57 -2.54
N LYS A 13 1.05 8.73 -2.99
CA LYS A 13 0.68 9.32 -4.27
C LYS A 13 1.07 8.43 -5.45
N PHE A 14 2.27 7.87 -5.39
CA PHE A 14 2.73 6.91 -6.39
C PHE A 14 1.81 5.68 -6.44
N GLU A 15 1.48 5.10 -5.29
CA GLU A 15 0.58 3.94 -5.21
C GLU A 15 -0.79 4.27 -5.81
N LEU A 16 -1.35 5.45 -5.48
CA LEU A 16 -2.64 5.88 -6.00
C LEU A 16 -2.63 5.99 -7.52
N ALA A 17 -1.61 6.66 -8.08
CA ALA A 17 -1.45 6.78 -9.52
C ALA A 17 -1.30 5.41 -10.20
N PHE A 18 -0.49 4.52 -9.62
CA PHE A 18 -0.30 3.17 -10.14
C PHE A 18 -1.60 2.36 -10.18
N VAL A 19 -2.40 2.44 -9.10
CA VAL A 19 -3.69 1.76 -9.01
C VAL A 19 -4.71 2.38 -9.98
N GLU A 20 -4.76 3.71 -10.10
CA GLU A 20 -5.68 4.42 -11.02
C GLU A 20 -5.36 4.18 -12.51
N ASP A 21 -4.08 4.05 -12.86
CA ASP A 21 -3.64 3.70 -14.22
C ASP A 21 -3.91 2.22 -14.60
N GLY A 22 -4.56 1.47 -13.70
CA GLY A 22 -4.96 0.08 -13.91
C GLY A 22 -3.86 -0.93 -13.58
N GLY A 23 -2.89 -0.52 -12.76
CA GLY A 23 -1.66 -1.25 -12.46
C GLY A 23 -1.86 -2.74 -12.20
N TYR A 24 -2.79 -3.09 -11.31
CA TYR A 24 -3.04 -4.45 -10.87
C TYR A 24 -3.90 -5.30 -11.85
N GLY A 25 -4.57 -4.68 -12.82
CA GLY A 25 -5.64 -5.31 -13.61
C GLY A 25 -5.49 -5.28 -15.14
N ARG A 26 -4.36 -4.84 -15.70
CA ARG A 26 -4.23 -4.62 -17.17
C ARG A 26 -3.10 -5.34 -17.91
N SER A 27 -2.53 -6.41 -17.36
CA SER A 27 -1.66 -7.26 -18.19
C SER A 27 -2.49 -8.19 -19.08
N VAL A 28 -2.70 -7.79 -20.34
CA VAL A 28 -3.24 -8.69 -21.39
C VAL A 28 -2.33 -9.90 -21.66
N ARG A 29 -1.06 -9.87 -21.19
CA ARG A 29 -0.09 -10.95 -21.34
C ARG A 29 -0.12 -11.95 -20.20
N THR A 30 -0.56 -11.54 -19.01
CA THR A 30 -0.66 -12.39 -17.81
C THR A 30 -1.96 -12.09 -17.05
N PRO A 31 -3.13 -12.49 -17.58
CA PRO A 31 -4.44 -12.23 -16.96
C PRO A 31 -4.65 -12.91 -15.60
N HIS A 32 -3.77 -13.86 -15.24
CA HIS A 32 -3.92 -14.73 -14.06
C HIS A 32 -2.89 -14.47 -12.96
N GLN A 33 -1.97 -13.52 -13.15
CA GLN A 33 -1.05 -13.19 -12.07
C GLN A 33 -1.79 -12.25 -11.12
N ALA A 34 -2.22 -12.81 -9.99
CA ALA A 34 -2.74 -12.02 -8.88
C ALA A 34 -1.65 -11.02 -8.51
N THR A 35 -1.92 -9.75 -8.78
CA THR A 35 -1.03 -8.69 -8.37
C THR A 35 -1.41 -8.28 -6.96
N SER A 36 -0.38 -8.05 -6.16
CA SER A 36 -0.47 -7.96 -4.72
C SER A 36 -0.29 -6.51 -4.30
N PRO A 37 -1.36 -5.80 -3.85
CA PRO A 37 -1.25 -4.40 -3.55
C PRO A 37 -0.18 -4.05 -2.51
N PHE A 38 0.50 -2.92 -2.71
CA PHE A 38 1.72 -2.51 -2.02
C PHE A 38 2.96 -3.39 -2.25
N GLN A 39 2.82 -4.70 -2.46
CA GLN A 39 3.94 -5.63 -2.64
C GLN A 39 4.49 -5.61 -4.07
N ASP A 40 3.59 -5.51 -5.06
CA ASP A 40 3.93 -5.50 -6.49
C ASP A 40 4.01 -4.08 -7.08
N SER A 41 4.37 -3.09 -6.26
CA SER A 41 4.57 -1.70 -6.66
C SER A 41 5.86 -1.13 -6.08
N LEU A 42 6.31 0.04 -6.58
CA LEU A 42 7.48 0.77 -6.03
C LEU A 42 7.27 1.25 -4.58
N THR A 43 6.09 1.01 -4.00
CA THR A 43 5.86 1.24 -2.59
C THR A 43 6.61 0.23 -1.72
N CYS A 44 6.72 -1.04 -2.15
CA CYS A 44 7.50 -2.07 -1.46
C CYS A 44 9.00 -1.80 -1.51
N LEU A 45 9.70 -1.95 -0.38
CA LEU A 45 11.17 -1.90 -0.34
C LEU A 45 11.82 -3.08 -1.10
N ASN A 46 11.12 -4.21 -1.20
CA ASN A 46 11.58 -5.42 -1.87
C ASN A 46 11.02 -5.57 -3.29
N PHE A 47 10.43 -4.52 -3.86
CA PHE A 47 9.90 -4.60 -5.23
C PHE A 47 11.03 -4.94 -6.22
N GLY A 48 10.83 -5.99 -7.01
CA GLY A 48 11.85 -6.47 -7.96
C GLY A 48 13.06 -7.16 -7.31
N ASP A 49 13.03 -7.41 -5.99
CA ASP A 49 14.04 -8.19 -5.27
C ASP A 49 13.50 -9.58 -4.88
N PRO A 50 13.85 -10.65 -5.63
CA PRO A 50 13.42 -12.01 -5.32
C PRO A 50 13.92 -12.54 -3.97
N LEU A 51 15.01 -11.98 -3.43
CA LEU A 51 15.61 -12.41 -2.17
C LEU A 51 14.98 -11.71 -0.96
N ARG A 52 14.17 -10.68 -1.18
CA ARG A 52 13.54 -9.85 -0.12
C ARG A 52 14.56 -9.43 0.93
N THR A 53 15.63 -8.79 0.47
CA THR A 53 16.81 -8.47 1.28
C THR A 53 16.51 -7.46 2.39
N HIS A 54 15.45 -6.66 2.25
CA HIS A 54 15.05 -5.66 3.24
C HIS A 54 13.94 -6.17 4.18
N PRO A 55 14.10 -6.03 5.51
CA PRO A 55 13.04 -6.40 6.44
C PRO A 55 11.84 -5.45 6.32
N CYS A 56 10.62 -5.99 6.33
CA CYS A 56 9.40 -5.18 6.25
C CYS A 56 9.30 -4.14 7.38
N ALA A 57 9.91 -4.40 8.54
CA ALA A 57 9.96 -3.49 9.69
C ALA A 57 10.59 -2.10 9.37
N GLU A 58 11.44 -2.02 8.35
CA GLU A 58 12.05 -0.75 7.88
C GLU A 58 11.14 0.01 6.90
N CYS A 59 10.03 -0.59 6.45
CA CYS A 59 9.13 0.03 5.50
C CYS A 59 8.25 1.09 6.18
N VAL A 60 8.13 2.25 5.54
CA VAL A 60 7.28 3.36 6.01
C VAL A 60 5.80 2.96 6.15
N LEU A 61 5.33 1.93 5.43
CA LEU A 61 3.96 1.42 5.55
C LEU A 61 3.69 0.74 6.90
N MET A 62 4.72 0.33 7.65
CA MET A 62 4.55 -0.37 8.93
C MET A 62 3.82 0.46 9.99
N GLN A 63 3.76 1.78 9.82
CA GLN A 63 2.97 2.65 10.71
C GLN A 63 1.46 2.40 10.60
N TYR A 64 0.99 1.83 9.47
CA TYR A 64 -0.41 1.51 9.24
C TYR A 64 -0.78 0.06 9.58
N VAL A 65 0.23 -0.78 9.83
CA VAL A 65 0.01 -2.20 10.14
C VAL A 65 -0.34 -2.34 11.62
N PRO A 66 -1.45 -3.01 11.98
CA PRO A 66 -1.79 -3.31 13.36
C PRO A 66 -0.69 -4.10 14.05
N GLU A 67 -0.44 -3.84 15.34
CA GLU A 67 0.66 -4.49 16.09
C GLU A 67 0.59 -6.03 16.01
N SER A 68 -0.62 -6.58 16.06
CA SER A 68 -0.88 -8.03 15.95
C SER A 68 -0.45 -8.63 14.61
N SER A 69 -0.33 -7.82 13.57
CA SER A 69 -0.06 -8.25 12.19
C SER A 69 1.33 -7.84 11.69
N LYS A 70 2.15 -7.20 12.53
CA LYS A 70 3.51 -6.80 12.15
C LYS A 70 4.47 -7.98 11.95
N GLY A 71 4.18 -9.13 12.57
CA GLY A 71 4.97 -10.35 12.47
C GLY A 71 4.60 -11.27 11.30
N GLU A 72 3.62 -10.87 10.47
CA GLU A 72 3.17 -11.64 9.31
C GLU A 72 4.18 -11.61 8.16
N ASP A 73 4.10 -12.57 7.22
CA ASP A 73 5.01 -12.63 6.06
C ASP A 73 4.85 -11.42 5.11
N VAL A 74 3.62 -10.90 5.02
CA VAL A 74 3.27 -9.71 4.21
C VAL A 74 2.45 -8.73 5.07
N PRO A 75 3.08 -8.00 6.01
CA PRO A 75 2.37 -7.16 6.97
C PRO A 75 1.51 -6.07 6.32
N CYS A 76 1.94 -5.54 5.18
CA CYS A 76 1.22 -4.48 4.46
C CYS A 76 -0.17 -4.92 3.94
N HIS A 77 -0.46 -6.21 3.82
CA HIS A 77 -1.80 -6.69 3.44
C HIS A 77 -2.82 -6.61 4.57
N TYR A 78 -2.36 -6.37 5.79
CA TYR A 78 -3.19 -6.24 6.98
C TYR A 78 -3.46 -4.76 7.34
N ILE A 79 -3.08 -3.83 6.47
CA ILE A 79 -3.45 -2.41 6.61
C ILE A 79 -4.98 -2.30 6.52
N PRO A 80 -5.63 -1.73 7.55
CA PRO A 80 -7.07 -1.47 7.51
C PRO A 80 -7.39 -0.40 6.47
N LEU A 81 -8.23 -0.75 5.48
CA LEU A 81 -8.60 0.15 4.39
C LEU A 81 -9.90 0.91 4.64
N ASP A 82 -10.71 0.48 5.61
CA ASP A 82 -11.99 1.11 5.93
C ASP A 82 -12.40 1.01 7.40
N ARG A 83 -13.60 1.51 7.71
CA ARG A 83 -14.16 1.56 9.07
C ARG A 83 -14.48 0.19 9.66
N GLU A 84 -14.65 -0.82 8.82
CA GLU A 84 -14.85 -2.21 9.23
C GLU A 84 -13.53 -2.93 9.46
N SER A 85 -12.40 -2.21 9.32
CA SER A 85 -11.03 -2.75 9.38
C SER A 85 -10.77 -3.86 8.37
N ARG A 86 -11.48 -3.85 7.24
CA ARG A 86 -11.24 -4.79 6.15
C ARG A 86 -9.90 -4.45 5.50
N THR A 87 -9.20 -5.48 5.06
CA THR A 87 -7.84 -5.39 4.52
C THR A 87 -7.77 -6.06 3.15
N ILE A 88 -6.63 -5.88 2.46
CA ILE A 88 -6.35 -6.56 1.18
C ILE A 88 -6.49 -8.09 1.32
N ALA A 89 -6.11 -8.64 2.49
CA ALA A 89 -6.20 -10.07 2.75
C ALA A 89 -7.65 -10.58 2.91
N THR A 90 -8.62 -9.70 3.20
CA THR A 90 -10.01 -10.07 3.47
C THR A 90 -10.99 -9.72 2.35
N LEU A 91 -10.63 -8.75 1.50
CA LEU A 91 -11.46 -8.26 0.40
C LEU A 91 -11.20 -9.06 -0.87
N ASP A 92 -12.20 -9.16 -1.74
CA ASP A 92 -11.94 -9.62 -3.11
C ASP A 92 -11.11 -8.58 -3.89
N ALA A 93 -10.62 -8.95 -5.08
CA ALA A 93 -9.73 -8.09 -5.85
C ALA A 93 -10.38 -6.75 -6.25
N ALA A 94 -11.64 -6.74 -6.65
CA ALA A 94 -12.32 -5.53 -7.11
C ALA A 94 -12.69 -4.62 -5.93
N GLU A 95 -13.20 -5.21 -4.85
CA GLU A 95 -13.48 -4.49 -3.61
C GLU A 95 -12.20 -3.94 -2.96
N GLY A 96 -11.13 -4.74 -2.97
CA GLY A 96 -9.82 -4.40 -2.46
C GLY A 96 -9.20 -3.22 -3.20
N GLU A 97 -9.25 -3.22 -4.53
CA GLU A 97 -8.74 -2.11 -5.34
C GLU A 97 -9.52 -0.80 -5.04
N GLU A 98 -10.84 -0.85 -4.99
CA GLU A 98 -11.67 0.32 -4.71
C GLU A 98 -11.53 0.81 -3.26
N ALA A 99 -11.42 -0.10 -2.29
CA ALA A 99 -11.13 0.25 -0.91
C ALA A 99 -9.75 0.90 -0.77
N LEU A 100 -8.75 0.38 -1.47
CA LEU A 100 -7.39 0.92 -1.49
C LEU A 100 -7.35 2.33 -2.10
N LYS A 101 -8.00 2.56 -3.24
CA LYS A 101 -8.10 3.91 -3.84
C LYS A 101 -8.71 4.92 -2.88
N ARG A 102 -9.81 4.55 -2.20
CA ARG A 102 -10.46 5.42 -1.21
C ARG A 102 -9.54 5.71 -0.03
N TRP A 103 -8.89 4.68 0.49
CA TRP A 103 -7.95 4.80 1.61
C TRP A 103 -6.77 5.72 1.24
N LEU A 104 -6.16 5.51 0.08
CA LEU A 104 -5.03 6.30 -0.42
C LEU A 104 -5.40 7.78 -0.56
N ARG A 105 -6.52 8.09 -1.20
CA ARG A 105 -6.99 9.48 -1.36
C ARG A 105 -7.20 10.15 0.00
N HIS A 106 -7.91 9.49 0.90
CA HIS A 106 -8.16 10.01 2.24
C HIS A 106 -6.85 10.27 3.01
N GLU A 107 -5.90 9.33 2.94
CA GLU A 107 -4.65 9.43 3.68
C GLU A 107 -3.70 10.49 3.09
N ILE A 108 -3.67 10.63 1.76
CA ILE A 108 -2.97 11.72 1.07
C ILE A 108 -3.55 13.07 1.50
N ASP A 109 -4.87 13.25 1.43
CA ASP A 109 -5.54 14.50 1.83
C ASP A 109 -5.23 14.83 3.30
N ARG A 110 -5.22 13.83 4.17
CA ARG A 110 -4.87 13.97 5.59
C ARG A 110 -3.44 14.47 5.76
N LEU A 111 -2.47 13.88 5.05
CA LEU A 111 -1.05 14.25 5.12
C LEU A 111 -0.77 15.63 4.50
N GLU A 112 -1.46 16.01 3.43
CA GLU A 112 -1.34 17.32 2.79
C GLU A 112 -1.95 18.45 3.63
N GLY A 113 -3.01 18.15 4.37
CA GLY A 113 -3.64 19.10 5.30
C GLY A 113 -2.85 19.33 6.60
N GLU A 114 -1.82 18.53 6.89
CA GLU A 114 -1.01 18.73 8.09
C GLU A 114 -0.11 19.98 7.95
N PRO A 115 -0.15 20.91 8.92
CA PRO A 115 0.67 22.12 8.86
C PRO A 115 2.16 21.79 8.85
N VAL A 116 2.93 22.57 8.11
CA VAL A 116 4.39 22.53 8.08
C VAL A 116 4.93 23.15 9.38
N VAL A 117 4.76 22.46 10.50
CA VAL A 117 5.56 22.68 11.71
C VAL A 117 6.97 22.14 11.52
#